data_AF-A0A524DT07-F1
#
_entry.id   AF-A0A524DT07-F1
#
_cell.length_a   1.000
_cell.length_b   1.000
_cell.length_c   1.000
_cell.angle_alpha   90.00
_cell.angle_beta   90.00
_cell.angle_gamma   90.00
#
_symmetry.space_group_name_H-M   'P 1'
#
loop_
_entity.id
_entity.type
_entity.pdbx_description
1 polymer ?
#
loop_
_entity_poly.entity_id
_entity_poly.type
_entity_poly.pdbx_seq_one_letter_code
_entity_poly.pdbx_strand_id
1 'polypeptide(L)'
;MNNKNINKYFASDINERERACFEVGIKLGALYHILCGIPISSNKDIIKSIEKGIEASISCQPYVKKVKILLNQDKIIGDKKTEYAYDDISGEIINAEIDLEYESVKVKAKINWIDDLNYPLMYIEKIS
;
A
#
# COMPACT_ATOMS: atom_id res chain seq x y z
N MET A 1 -13.18 -18.60 11.11
CA MET A 1 -13.85 -18.44 9.81
C MET A 1 -13.98 -19.82 9.19
N ASN A 2 -15.17 -20.18 8.69
CA ASN A 2 -15.40 -21.45 7.99
C ASN A 2 -14.44 -21.55 6.79
N ASN A 3 -13.40 -22.36 6.92
CA ASN A 3 -12.45 -22.71 5.86
C ASN A 3 -13.18 -23.55 4.80
N LYS A 4 -14.07 -22.92 4.02
CA LYS A 4 -14.33 -23.39 2.66
C LYS A 4 -12.98 -23.35 1.98
N ASN A 5 -12.42 -24.53 1.68
CA ASN A 5 -11.05 -24.73 1.22
C ASN A 5 -10.71 -23.78 0.06
N ILE A 6 -10.17 -22.60 0.38
CA ILE A 6 -9.94 -21.52 -0.58
C ILE A 6 -8.90 -21.94 -1.63
N ASN A 7 -8.07 -22.94 -1.29
CA ASN A 7 -7.08 -23.54 -2.16
C ASN A 7 -7.72 -24.15 -3.41
N LYS A 8 -9.00 -24.52 -3.39
CA LYS A 8 -9.71 -25.05 -4.57
C LYS A 8 -9.87 -24.04 -5.71
N TYR A 9 -9.70 -22.75 -5.43
CA TYR A 9 -9.80 -21.67 -6.43
C TYR A 9 -8.46 -21.29 -7.03
N PHE A 10 -7.35 -21.76 -6.45
CA PHE A 10 -6.01 -21.56 -7.00
C PHE A 10 -5.64 -22.77 -7.85
N ALA A 11 -4.91 -22.53 -8.93
CA ALA A 11 -4.42 -23.62 -9.78
C ALA A 11 -3.48 -24.53 -8.98
N SER A 12 -3.51 -25.83 -9.28
CA SER A 12 -2.78 -26.84 -8.48
C SER A 12 -1.25 -26.75 -8.63
N ASP A 13 -0.76 -26.03 -9.62
CA ASP A 13 0.65 -25.78 -9.90
C ASP A 13 1.18 -24.49 -9.24
N ILE A 14 0.32 -23.69 -8.60
CA ILE A 14 0.74 -22.51 -7.83
C ILE A 14 1.36 -22.96 -6.50
N ASN A 15 2.60 -22.54 -6.24
CA ASN A 15 3.27 -22.77 -4.97
C ASN A 15 3.01 -21.64 -3.95
N GLU A 16 3.40 -21.86 -2.69
CA GLU A 16 3.20 -20.88 -1.61
C GLU A 16 3.84 -19.52 -1.91
N ARG A 17 5.01 -19.51 -2.56
CA ARG A 17 5.75 -18.28 -2.90
C ARG A 17 5.00 -17.46 -3.94
N GLU A 18 4.52 -18.10 -5.01
CA GLU A 18 3.71 -17.45 -6.05
C GLU A 18 2.42 -16.89 -5.46
N ARG A 19 1.75 -17.66 -4.60
CA ARG A 19 0.53 -17.19 -3.93
C ARG A 19 0.81 -16.01 -2.99
N ALA A 20 1.90 -16.03 -2.23
CA ALA A 20 2.29 -14.90 -1.39
C ALA A 20 2.59 -13.63 -2.22
N CYS A 21 3.25 -13.78 -3.37
CA CYS A 21 3.51 -12.68 -4.30
C CYS A 21 2.22 -12.13 -4.93
N PHE A 22 1.30 -13.01 -5.32
CA PHE A 22 0.00 -12.62 -5.85
C PHE A 22 -0.81 -11.83 -4.81
N GLU A 23 -0.89 -12.36 -3.59
CA GLU A 23 -1.61 -11.73 -2.50
C GLU A 23 -1.01 -10.36 -2.17
N VAL A 24 0.32 -10.22 -2.05
CA VAL A 24 0.90 -8.89 -1.75
C VAL A 24 0.65 -7.89 -2.89
N GLY A 25 0.66 -8.34 -4.15
CA GLY A 25 0.31 -7.51 -5.31
C GLY A 25 -1.10 -6.94 -5.22
N ILE A 26 -2.08 -7.74 -4.82
CA ILE A 26 -3.46 -7.27 -4.57
C ILE A 26 -3.47 -6.15 -3.52
N LYS A 27 -2.71 -6.30 -2.42
CA LYS A 27 -2.70 -5.32 -1.34
C LYS A 27 -2.03 -4.01 -1.75
N LEU A 28 -0.93 -4.06 -2.50
CA LEU A 28 -0.27 -2.85 -3.02
C LEU A 28 -1.20 -2.08 -3.96
N GLY A 29 -1.86 -2.77 -4.89
CA GLY A 29 -2.84 -2.15 -5.79
C GLY A 29 -4.01 -1.53 -5.03
N ALA A 30 -4.59 -2.27 -4.08
CA ALA A 30 -5.67 -1.75 -3.24
C ALA A 30 -5.24 -0.52 -2.42
N LEU A 31 -4.07 -0.56 -1.78
CA LEU A 31 -3.52 0.55 -1.00
C LEU A 31 -3.35 1.80 -1.87
N TYR A 32 -2.72 1.65 -3.04
CA TYR A 32 -2.47 2.76 -3.96
C TYR A 32 -3.76 3.42 -4.42
N HIS A 33 -4.72 2.61 -4.90
CA HIS A 33 -5.96 3.13 -5.46
C HIS A 33 -6.92 3.68 -4.40
N ILE A 34 -6.84 3.23 -3.15
CA ILE A 34 -7.60 3.84 -2.04
C ILE A 34 -7.04 5.22 -1.68
N LEU A 35 -5.71 5.38 -1.70
CA LEU A 35 -5.06 6.65 -1.35
C LEU A 35 -5.20 7.71 -2.45
N CYS A 36 -5.07 7.32 -3.72
CA CYS A 36 -5.05 8.27 -4.83
C CYS A 36 -6.33 9.10 -4.89
N GLY A 37 -6.19 10.43 -4.93
CA GLY A 37 -7.31 11.37 -5.00
C GLY A 37 -7.96 11.72 -3.67
N ILE A 38 -7.43 11.23 -2.54
CA ILE A 38 -7.87 11.72 -1.22
C ILE A 38 -7.38 13.17 -1.04
N PRO A 39 -8.26 14.12 -0.67
CA PRO A 39 -7.85 15.47 -0.30
C PRO A 39 -6.97 15.46 0.95
N ILE A 40 -5.86 16.18 0.90
CA ILE A 40 -4.88 16.25 1.98
C ILE A 40 -4.35 17.67 2.14
N SER A 41 -3.96 18.01 3.37
CA SER A 41 -3.28 19.27 3.67
C SER A 41 -1.93 18.98 4.31
N SER A 42 -1.06 19.99 4.34
CA SER A 42 0.25 19.92 5.00
C SER A 42 0.17 19.85 6.54
N ASN A 43 -1.04 19.81 7.12
CA ASN A 43 -1.23 19.59 8.55
C ASN A 43 -0.83 18.15 8.93
N LYS A 44 0.21 18.04 9.76
CA LYS A 44 0.79 16.76 10.21
C LYS A 44 -0.21 15.83 10.90
N ASP A 45 -1.18 16.35 11.64
CA ASP A 45 -2.17 15.52 12.34
C ASP A 45 -3.18 14.91 11.37
N ILE A 46 -3.54 15.63 10.30
CA ILE A 46 -4.38 15.13 9.21
C ILE A 46 -3.63 14.02 8.45
N ILE A 47 -2.38 14.29 8.06
CA ILE A 47 -1.52 13.31 7.36
C ILE A 47 -1.43 12.02 8.16
N LYS A 48 -1.08 12.11 9.46
CA LYS A 48 -0.99 10.94 10.34
C LYS A 48 -2.31 10.21 10.52
N SER A 49 -3.43 10.94 10.52
CA SER A 49 -4.77 10.34 10.62
C SER A 49 -5.08 9.49 9.39
N ILE A 50 -4.78 10.01 8.19
CA ILE A 50 -4.95 9.27 6.92
C ILE A 50 -4.03 8.04 6.89
N GLU A 51 -2.74 8.22 7.19
CA GLU A 51 -1.77 7.10 7.25
C GLU A 51 -2.28 5.97 8.13
N LYS A 52 -2.65 6.27 9.39
CA LYS A 52 -3.13 5.26 10.35
C LYS A 52 -4.46 4.64 9.94
N GLY A 53 -5.38 5.45 9.41
CA GLY A 53 -6.69 4.98 8.97
C GLY A 53 -6.57 3.97 7.82
N ILE A 54 -5.76 4.29 6.82
CA ILE A 54 -5.52 3.39 5.69
C ILE A 54 -4.66 2.19 6.09
N GLU A 55 -3.65 2.36 6.95
CA GLU A 55 -2.88 1.24 7.52
C GLU A 55 -3.82 0.23 8.22
N ALA A 56 -4.76 0.72 9.03
CA ALA A 56 -5.74 -0.13 9.72
C ALA A 56 -6.69 -0.83 8.73
N SER A 57 -7.15 -0.12 7.69
CA SER A 57 -8.01 -0.69 6.63
C SER A 57 -7.31 -1.81 5.86
N ILE A 58 -6.08 -1.58 5.39
CA ILE A 58 -5.31 -2.58 4.63
C ILE A 58 -4.93 -3.77 5.52
N SER A 59 -4.67 -3.55 6.82
CA SER A 59 -4.39 -4.62 7.78
C SER A 59 -5.54 -5.61 7.99
N CYS A 60 -6.77 -5.26 7.59
CA CYS A 60 -7.90 -6.19 7.61
C CYS A 60 -7.84 -7.24 6.48
N GLN A 61 -7.00 -7.04 5.46
CA GLN A 61 -6.90 -7.97 4.33
C GLN A 61 -6.14 -9.25 4.71
N PRO A 62 -6.41 -10.38 4.04
CA PRO A 62 -5.76 -11.66 4.36
C PRO A 62 -4.24 -11.60 4.32
N TYR A 63 -3.59 -12.29 5.26
CA TYR A 63 -2.14 -12.51 5.34
C TYR A 63 -1.28 -11.28 5.69
N VAL A 64 -1.86 -10.09 5.76
CA VAL A 64 -1.14 -8.88 6.14
C VAL A 64 -0.72 -8.97 7.61
N LYS A 65 0.58 -8.80 7.86
CA LYS A 65 1.16 -8.77 9.21
C LYS A 65 1.44 -7.35 9.66
N LYS A 66 1.84 -6.48 8.73
CA LYS A 66 2.11 -5.08 9.00
C LYS A 66 1.92 -4.26 7.74
N VAL A 67 1.40 -3.06 7.92
CA VAL A 67 1.38 -2.00 6.90
C VAL A 67 2.03 -0.78 7.51
N LYS A 68 2.89 -0.11 6.74
CA LYS A 68 3.40 1.21 7.10
C LYS A 68 3.20 2.12 5.90
N ILE A 69 2.53 3.24 6.10
CA ILE A 69 2.37 4.33 5.15
C ILE A 69 3.13 5.54 5.69
N LEU A 70 3.87 6.20 4.81
CA LEU A 70 4.54 7.47 5.06
C LEU A 70 4.32 8.38 3.85
N LEU A 71 3.38 9.32 4.00
CA LEU A 71 3.09 10.28 2.95
C LEU A 71 4.19 11.35 2.92
N ASN A 72 4.73 11.61 1.73
CA ASN A 72 5.83 12.56 1.56
C ASN A 72 5.34 13.99 1.76
N GLN A 73 5.63 14.56 2.94
CA GLN A 73 5.19 15.90 3.33
C GLN A 73 5.79 17.00 2.46
N ASP A 74 6.99 16.79 1.91
CA ASP A 74 7.65 17.78 1.05
C ASP A 74 6.92 17.93 -0.30
N LYS A 75 6.12 16.93 -0.67
CA LYS A 75 5.27 16.92 -1.86
C LYS A 75 3.84 17.39 -1.58
N ILE A 76 3.49 17.69 -0.32
CA ILE A 76 2.19 18.22 0.10
C ILE A 76 2.37 19.71 0.42
N ILE A 77 2.11 20.55 -0.57
CA ILE A 77 2.37 21.99 -0.51
C ILE A 77 1.10 22.75 -0.12
N GLY A 78 -0.07 22.22 -0.49
CA GLY A 78 -1.34 22.94 -0.57
C GLY A 78 -1.33 23.93 -1.74
N ASP A 79 -2.38 23.96 -2.54
CA ASP A 79 -2.43 24.86 -3.69
C ASP A 79 -2.45 26.34 -3.24
N LYS A 80 -1.30 27.02 -3.33
CA LYS A 80 -1.18 28.45 -3.02
C LYS A 80 -1.88 29.36 -4.04
N LYS A 81 -2.43 28.80 -5.13
CA LYS A 81 -3.05 29.56 -6.22
C LYS A 81 -4.57 29.62 -6.12
N THR A 82 -5.19 28.86 -5.21
CA THR A 82 -6.64 28.88 -5.02
C THR A 82 -7.00 29.24 -3.58
N GLU A 83 -8.27 29.59 -3.37
CA GLU A 83 -8.83 29.93 -2.06
C GLU A 83 -8.83 28.73 -1.09
N TYR A 84 -8.57 27.53 -1.60
CA TYR A 84 -8.62 26.26 -0.88
C TYR A 84 -7.21 25.65 -0.75
N ALA A 85 -6.66 25.65 0.46
CA ALA A 85 -5.30 25.19 0.74
C ALA A 85 -5.22 23.66 0.94
N TYR A 86 -5.55 22.86 -0.08
CA TYR A 86 -5.37 21.41 -0.08
C TYR A 86 -4.77 20.90 -1.40
N ASP A 87 -4.17 19.71 -1.35
CA ASP A 87 -3.71 18.92 -2.50
C ASP A 87 -4.48 17.59 -2.53
N ASP A 88 -4.36 16.84 -3.62
CA ASP A 88 -4.81 15.45 -3.68
C ASP A 88 -3.61 14.50 -3.56
N ILE A 89 -3.78 13.40 -2.82
CA ILE A 89 -2.73 12.37 -2.74
C ILE A 89 -2.49 11.78 -4.12
N SER A 90 -1.27 11.92 -4.63
CA SER A 90 -0.80 11.33 -5.88
C SER A 90 0.27 10.26 -5.63
N GLY A 91 0.64 9.51 -6.68
CA GLY A 91 1.66 8.47 -6.57
C GLY A 91 3.03 8.95 -6.07
N GLU A 92 3.40 10.20 -6.35
CA GLU A 92 4.65 10.81 -5.86
C GLU A 92 4.68 10.99 -4.33
N ILE A 93 3.50 11.06 -3.71
CA ILE A 93 3.35 11.29 -2.28
C ILE A 93 3.40 9.96 -1.51
N ILE A 94 3.00 8.86 -2.14
CA ILE A 94 2.80 7.58 -1.47
C ILE A 94 4.14 6.84 -1.31
N ASN A 95 4.58 6.70 -0.06
CA ASN A 95 5.55 5.67 0.30
C ASN A 95 4.88 4.67 1.24
N ALA A 96 4.90 3.39 0.89
CA ALA A 96 4.27 2.35 1.68
C ALA A 96 5.10 1.07 1.70
N GLU A 97 5.00 0.34 2.81
CA GLU A 97 5.58 -0.98 3.02
C GLU A 97 4.51 -1.92 3.55
N ILE A 98 4.46 -3.15 3.01
CA ILE A 98 3.59 -4.22 3.47
C ILE A 98 4.46 -5.44 3.79
N ASP A 99 4.35 -5.92 5.03
CA ASP A 99 4.81 -7.25 5.42
C ASP A 99 3.63 -8.22 5.35
N LEU A 100 3.74 -9.25 4.53
CA LEU A 100 2.75 -10.30 4.33
C LEU A 100 3.35 -11.66 4.67
N GLU A 101 2.57 -12.54 5.27
CA GLU A 101 2.99 -13.91 5.57
C GLU A 101 1.87 -14.89 5.20
N TYR A 102 2.18 -15.75 4.24
CA TYR A 102 1.31 -16.82 3.75
C TYR A 102 2.01 -18.16 3.98
N GLU A 103 1.45 -19.00 4.84
CA GLU A 103 2.07 -20.24 5.32
C GLU A 103 3.49 -20.00 5.83
N SER A 104 4.50 -20.60 5.19
CA SER A 104 5.92 -20.45 5.55
C SER A 104 6.60 -19.25 4.89
N VAL A 105 5.95 -18.60 3.91
CA VAL A 105 6.56 -17.56 3.08
C VAL A 105 6.23 -16.17 3.61
N LYS A 106 7.26 -15.38 3.84
CA LYS A 106 7.18 -13.96 4.20
C LYS A 106 7.61 -13.09 3.02
N VAL A 107 6.81 -12.07 2.74
CA VAL A 107 7.06 -11.11 1.66
C VAL A 107 7.04 -9.71 2.24
N LYS A 108 8.11 -8.96 1.98
CA LYS A 108 8.15 -7.51 2.19
C LYS A 108 8.07 -6.83 0.84
N ALA A 109 7.08 -5.98 0.64
CA ALA A 109 6.87 -5.25 -0.60
C ALA A 109 6.63 -3.77 -0.34
N LYS A 110 6.93 -2.95 -1.35
CA LYS A 110 6.95 -1.49 -1.25
C LYS A 110 6.22 -0.82 -2.40
N ILE A 111 5.72 0.38 -2.11
CA ILE A 111 5.37 1.41 -3.08
C ILE A 111 6.31 2.57 -2.80
N ASN A 112 7.04 3.01 -3.82
CA ASN A 112 7.94 4.16 -3.71
C ASN A 112 8.01 4.89 -5.05
N TRP A 113 8.10 6.22 -5.00
CA TRP A 113 8.41 6.99 -6.20
C TRP A 113 9.86 6.75 -6.62
N ILE A 114 10.07 6.42 -7.89
CA ILE A 114 11.40 6.25 -8.48
C ILE A 114 11.65 7.41 -9.45
N ASP A 115 12.51 8.35 -9.07
CA ASP A 115 12.79 9.56 -9.84
C ASP A 115 13.28 9.24 -11.26
N ASP A 116 14.19 8.29 -11.41
CA ASP A 116 14.74 7.87 -12.71
C ASP A 116 13.68 7.31 -13.68
N LEU A 117 12.58 6.79 -13.14
CA LEU A 117 11.46 6.23 -13.92
C LEU A 117 10.26 7.18 -13.99
N ASN A 118 10.27 8.25 -13.20
CA ASN A 118 9.13 9.14 -13.00
C ASN A 118 7.84 8.34 -12.73
N TYR A 119 7.92 7.34 -11.84
CA TYR A 119 6.88 6.33 -11.64
C TYR A 119 6.76 5.85 -10.19
N PRO A 120 5.54 5.67 -9.63
CA PRO A 120 5.32 5.07 -8.32
C PRO A 120 5.43 3.55 -8.42
N LEU A 121 6.66 3.04 -8.31
CA LEU A 121 6.93 1.61 -8.52
C LEU A 121 6.43 0.79 -7.34
N MET A 122 5.66 -0.25 -7.65
CA MET A 122 5.32 -1.33 -6.72
C MET A 122 6.26 -2.49 -6.95
N TYR A 123 6.94 -2.96 -5.91
CA TYR A 123 7.90 -4.05 -6.04
C TYR A 123 8.04 -4.86 -4.76
N ILE A 124 8.50 -6.11 -4.91
CA ILE A 124 8.86 -6.96 -3.79
C ILE A 124 10.32 -6.66 -3.43
N GLU A 125 10.56 -6.20 -2.20
CA GLU A 125 11.90 -5.94 -1.70
C GLU A 125 12.57 -7.24 -1.25
N LYS A 126 11.83 -8.13 -0.58
CA LYS A 126 12.39 -9.37 -0.05
C LYS A 126 11.33 -10.47 0.06
N ILE A 127 11.76 -11.69 -0.22
CA ILE A 127 11.02 -12.93 0.09
C ILE A 127 11.91 -13.77 1.00
N SER A 128 11.34 -14.35 2.06
CA SER A 128 12.05 -15.24 3.00
C SER A 128 11.15 -16.32 3.56
#